data_AF-A0A917RL76-F1
#
_entry.id   AF-A0A917RL76-F1
#
_cell.length_a   1.000
_cell.length_b   1.000
_cell.length_c   1.000
_cell.angle_alpha   90.00
_cell.angle_beta   90.00
_cell.angle_gamma   90.00
#
_symmetry.space_group_name_H-M   'P 1'
#
loop_
_entity.id
_entity.type
_entity.pdbx_description
1 polymer ?
#
loop_
_entity_poly.entity_id
_entity_poly.type
_entity_poly.pdbx_seq_one_letter_code
_entity_poly.pdbx_strand_id
1 'polypeptide(L)' 'MSTHPDSTDTSYTPKVVKRVIGSDFEQFVELVRAAATIGLGVELVNRLQPAPQGGFTEEWTITLYNEPPGRSTPDR' A
#
# COMPACT_ATOMS: atom_id res chain seq x y z
N MET A 1 -5.91 45.83 -6.31
CA MET A 1 -5.06 45.04 -5.40
C MET A 1 -5.99 44.36 -4.41
N SER A 2 -6.26 43.07 -4.59
CA SER A 2 -6.99 42.25 -3.60
C SER A 2 -6.31 40.90 -3.53
N THR A 3 -5.95 40.53 -2.31
CA THR A 3 -5.08 39.44 -1.87
C THR A 3 -5.73 38.06 -2.07
N HIS A 4 -4.92 37.09 -2.52
CA HIS A 4 -5.19 35.66 -2.38
C HIS A 4 -5.38 35.28 -0.90
N PRO A 5 -6.12 34.20 -0.65
CA PRO A 5 -5.51 33.09 0.06
C PRO A 5 -5.35 31.89 -0.87
N ASP A 6 -4.10 31.48 -0.96
CA ASP A 6 -3.57 30.20 -1.40
C ASP A 6 -4.61 29.07 -1.25
N SER A 7 -5.15 28.60 -2.36
CA SER A 7 -5.84 27.31 -2.40
C SER A 7 -4.76 26.26 -2.25
N THR A 8 -4.45 25.89 -1.01
CA THR A 8 -3.61 24.74 -0.69
C THR A 8 -4.36 23.49 -1.11
N ASP A 9 -4.33 23.19 -2.41
CA ASP A 9 -4.54 21.84 -2.91
C ASP A 9 -3.40 20.98 -2.39
N THR A 10 -3.54 20.57 -1.13
CA THR A 10 -2.76 19.48 -0.57
C THR A 10 -3.66 18.26 -0.61
N SER A 11 -3.96 17.80 -1.83
CA SER A 11 -4.25 16.39 -2.07
C SER A 11 -3.02 15.59 -1.68
N TYR A 12 -2.82 15.43 -0.38
CA TYR A 12 -1.66 14.78 0.20
C TYR A 12 -1.80 13.28 -0.07
N THR A 13 -1.24 12.84 -1.19
CA THR A 13 -1.25 11.45 -1.60
C THR A 13 -0.04 10.74 -0.99
N PRO A 14 -0.26 9.67 -0.21
CA PRO A 14 0.83 8.86 0.34
C PRO A 14 1.78 8.45 -0.79
N LYS A 15 3.08 8.66 -0.59
CA LYS A 15 4.10 8.33 -1.59
C LYS A 15 4.56 6.90 -1.39
N VAL A 16 4.55 6.13 -2.48
CA VAL A 16 5.08 4.77 -2.48
C VAL A 16 6.60 4.83 -2.24
N VAL A 17 7.04 4.17 -1.16
CA VAL A 17 8.44 4.00 -0.81
C VAL A 17 8.98 2.71 -1.43
N LYS A 18 8.20 1.63 -1.35
CA LYS A 18 8.61 0.32 -1.87
C LYS A 18 7.41 -0.57 -2.16
N ARG A 19 7.52 -1.38 -3.20
CA ARG A 19 6.58 -2.46 -3.51
C ARG A 19 7.31 -3.80 -3.48
N VAL A 20 6.71 -4.78 -2.81
CA VAL A 20 7.22 -6.16 -2.69
C VAL A 20 6.13 -7.11 -3.18
N ILE A 21 6.52 -8.06 -4.02
CA ILE A 21 5.63 -9.10 -4.56
C ILE A 21 6.20 -10.46 -4.14
N GLY A 22 5.35 -11.34 -3.65
CA GLY A 22 5.75 -12.67 -3.22
C GLY A 22 4.56 -13.55 -2.88
N SER A 23 4.84 -14.78 -2.47
CA SER A 23 3.84 -15.80 -2.13
C SER A 23 3.97 -16.33 -0.71
N ASP A 24 4.98 -15.89 0.04
CA ASP A 24 5.20 -16.30 1.45
C ASP A 24 4.45 -15.35 2.40
N PHE A 25 3.39 -15.85 3.01
CA PHE A 25 2.57 -15.10 3.95
C PHE A 25 3.34 -14.68 5.22
N GLU A 26 4.20 -15.55 5.77
CA GLU A 26 4.90 -15.25 7.03
C GLU A 26 5.91 -14.11 6.84
N GLN A 27 6.64 -14.15 5.72
CA GLN A 27 7.55 -13.07 5.35
C GLN A 27 6.81 -11.73 5.21
N PHE A 28 5.60 -11.77 4.66
CA PHE A 28 4.76 -10.59 4.49
C PHE A 28 4.27 -10.03 5.82
N VAL A 29 3.85 -10.88 6.76
CA VAL A 29 3.47 -10.47 8.12
C VAL A 29 4.65 -9.79 8.84
N GLU A 30 5.85 -10.35 8.73
CA GLU A 30 7.06 -9.76 9.31
C GLU A 30 7.38 -8.39 8.69
N LEU A 31 7.24 -8.25 7.36
CA LEU A 31 7.40 -6.96 6.67
C LEU A 31 6.38 -5.91 7.14
N VAL A 32 5.12 -6.29 7.34
CA VAL A 32 4.09 -5.37 7.87
C VAL A 32 4.43 -4.93 9.30
N ARG A 33 4.86 -5.86 10.16
CA ARG A 33 5.27 -5.55 11.53
C ARG A 33 6.48 -4.61 11.57
N ALA A 34 7.49 -4.88 10.73
CA ALA A 34 8.67 -4.05 10.61
C ALA A 34 8.31 -2.63 10.13
N ALA A 35 7.46 -2.52 9.09
CA ALA A 35 6.99 -1.24 8.56
C ALA A 35 6.21 -0.42 9.60
N ALA A 36 5.34 -1.06 10.38
CA ALA A 36 4.62 -0.40 11.47
C ALA A 36 5.57 0.13 12.56
N THR A 37 6.64 -0.61 12.87
CA THR A 37 7.63 -0.22 13.88
C THR A 37 8.37 1.07 13.49
N ILE A 38 8.59 1.30 12.20
CA ILE A 38 9.29 2.49 11.68
C ILE A 38 8.33 3.59 11.19
N GLY A 39 7.03 3.44 11.40
CA GLY A 39 6.02 4.45 11.07
C GLY A 39 5.64 4.56 9.59
N LEU A 40 5.87 3.51 8.79
CA LEU A 40 5.43 3.48 7.39
C LEU A 40 3.96 3.08 7.27
N GLY A 41 3.28 3.65 6.28
CA GLY A 41 1.98 3.17 5.83
C GLY A 41 2.12 1.85 5.08
N VAL A 42 1.13 0.97 5.22
CA VAL A 42 1.14 -0.35 4.58
C VAL A 42 -0.20 -0.61 3.91
N GLU A 43 -0.15 -1.05 2.66
CA GLU A 43 -1.28 -1.67 1.98
C GLU A 43 -0.89 -3.10 1.59
N LEU A 44 -1.69 -4.07 2.03
CA LEU A 44 -1.54 -5.48 1.71
C LEU A 44 -2.67 -5.89 0.76
N VAL A 45 -2.30 -6.36 -0.42
CA VAL A 45 -3.25 -6.84 -1.44
C VAL A 45 -2.93 -8.30 -1.75
N ASN A 46 -3.93 -9.16 -1.65
CA ASN A 46 -3.87 -10.53 -2.15
C ASN A 46 -4.64 -10.62 -3.48
N ARG A 47 -4.05 -11.28 -4.47
CA ARG A 47 -4.72 -11.58 -5.75
C ARG A 47 -4.43 -13.01 -6.15
N LEU A 48 -5.43 -13.68 -6.70
CA LEU A 48 -5.25 -14.94 -7.41
C LEU A 48 -4.78 -14.66 -8.84
N GLN A 49 -3.67 -15.26 -9.24
CA GLN A 49 -3.10 -15.11 -10.58
C GLN A 49 -2.92 -16.46 -11.26
N PRO A 50 -3.04 -16.55 -12.60
CA PRO A 50 -2.79 -17.79 -13.31
C PRO A 50 -1.36 -18.28 -13.08
N ALA A 51 -1.20 -19.54 -12.66
CA ALA A 51 0.12 -20.15 -12.50
C ALA A 51 0.66 -20.64 -13.86
N PRO A 52 1.98 -20.59 -14.10
CA PRO A 52 2.59 -21.05 -15.37
C PRO A 52 2.30 -22.52 -15.72
N GLN A 53 2.02 -23.34 -14.70
CA GLN A 53 1.79 -24.79 -14.83
C GLN A 53 0.30 -25.14 -14.92
N GLY A 54 -0.58 -24.14 -15.04
CA GLY A 54 -2.02 -24.29 -14.94
C GLY A 54 -2.53 -24.11 -13.51
N GLY A 55 -3.79 -23.70 -13.38
CA GLY A 55 -4.40 -23.34 -12.09
C GLY A 55 -4.12 -21.90 -11.67
N PHE A 56 -4.34 -21.60 -10.39
CA PHE A 56 -4.13 -20.27 -9.80
C PHE A 56 -3.12 -20.36 -8.66
N THR A 57 -2.26 -19.36 -8.54
CA THR A 57 -1.40 -19.11 -7.38
C THR A 57 -1.86 -17.86 -6.67
N GLU A 58 -1.69 -17.83 -5.35
CA GLU A 58 -1.80 -16.59 -4.59
C GLU A 58 -0.57 -15.73 -4.85
N GLU A 59 -0.80 -14.45 -5.16
CA GLU A 59 0.21 -13.42 -5.18
C GLU A 59 -0.14 -12.37 -4.12
N TRP A 60 0.77 -12.20 -3.17
CA TRP A 60 0.71 -11.16 -2.17
C TRP A 60 1.55 -9.97 -2.62
N THR A 61 0.97 -8.78 -2.57
CA THR A 61 1.65 -7.51 -2.84
C THR A 61 1.57 -6.63 -1.60
N ILE A 62 2.73 -6.19 -1.10
CA ILE A 62 2.83 -5.14 -0.09
C ILE A 62 3.30 -3.87 -0.77
N THR A 63 2.55 -2.80 -0.57
CA THR A 63 2.99 -1.44 -0.88
C THR A 63 3.26 -0.70 0.43
N LEU A 64 4.50 -0.25 0.59
CA LEU A 64 4.93 0.59 1.69
C LEU A 64 4.84 2.05 1.27
N TYR A 65 4.25 2.86 2.14
CA TYR A 65 4.06 4.29 1.96
C TYR A 65 4.81 5.04 3.04
N ASN A 66 5.23 6.27 2.74
CA ASN A 66 5.89 7.14 3.71
C ASN A 66 4.97 7.47 4.92
N GLU A 67 3.65 7.45 4.72
CA GLU A 67 2.61 7.64 5.73
C GLU A 67 1.42 6.71 5.43
N PRO A 68 0.53 6.41 6.40
CA PRO A 68 -0.61 5.53 6.19
C PRO A 68 -1.49 5.99 5.03
N PRO A 69 -1.85 5.10 4.08
CA PRO A 69 -2.82 5.46 3.07
C PRO A 69 -4.14 5.81 3.74
N GLY A 70 -4.69 6.98 3.38
CA GLY A 70 -6.01 7.39 3.84
C GLY A 70 -6.99 6.25 3.56
N ARG A 71 -7.67 5.76 4.60
CA ARG A 71 -8.64 4.67 4.45
C ARG A 71 -9.68 5.11 3.43
N SER A 72 -9.55 4.66 2.18
CA SER A 72 -10.69 4.49 1.31
C SER A 72 -11.47 3.32 1.93
N THR A 73 -12.38 3.63 2.86
CA THR A 73 -13.40 2.66 3.24
C THR A 73 -14.05 2.21 1.94
N PRO A 74 -14.08 0.89 1.63
CA PRO A 74 -14.79 0.43 0.46
C PRO A 74 -16.26 0.83 0.64
N ASP A 75 -16.74 1.71 -0.25
CA ASP A 75 -18.16 2.05 -0.36
C ASP A 75 -18.92 0.72 -0.48
N ARG A 76 -19.87 0.51 0.43
CA ARG A 76 -20.53 -0.78 0.66
C ARG A 76 -21.77 -0.92 -0.20
#